data_AF-A0A2P6M7H1-F1
#
_entry.id   AF-A0A2P6M7H1-F1
#
_cell.length_a   1.000
_cell.length_b   1.000
_cell.length_c   1.000
_cell.angle_alpha   90.00
_cell.angle_beta   90.00
_cell.angle_gamma   90.00
#
_symmetry.space_group_name_H-M   'P 1'
#
loop_
_entity.id
_entity.type
_entity.pdbx_description
1 polymer ?
#
loop_
_entity_poly.entity_id
_entity_poly.type
_entity_poly.pdbx_seq_one_letter_code
_entity_poly.pdbx_strand_id
1 'polypeptide(L)'
;MPATGVVQPAGNFQRQLGVRGGMDYEQLRKLRLQAEREAEAARRPPAVVPQNRRDYRRQPADCDDRDRSVHPNQVEVCNFKDDNCDGEVDEGVTWTVWRDQDGDGFGDARYPVATCPVGQALSNLSLNDRDCDDADRARNPSLGTCP
;
A
#
# COMPACT_ATOMS: atom_id res chain seq x y z
N MET A 1 -27.93 -9.24 49.19
CA MET A 1 -29.12 -8.48 48.73
C MET A 1 -28.65 -7.06 48.41
N PRO A 2 -29.11 -6.44 47.32
CA PRO A 2 -28.34 -6.15 46.08
C PRO A 2 -28.12 -4.61 45.89
N ALA A 3 -27.64 -3.98 44.82
CA ALA A 3 -27.49 -4.30 43.40
C ALA A 3 -26.61 -3.23 42.67
N THR A 4 -25.90 -3.65 41.62
CA THR A 4 -25.82 -3.06 40.25
C THR A 4 -25.16 -1.71 39.94
N GLY A 5 -24.42 -1.70 38.82
CA GLY A 5 -24.03 -0.53 38.03
C GLY A 5 -23.43 -0.93 36.68
N VAL A 6 -24.25 -1.50 35.79
CA VAL A 6 -23.90 -1.80 34.38
C VAL A 6 -24.09 -0.54 33.52
N VAL A 7 -23.18 -0.40 32.56
CA VAL A 7 -23.08 0.57 31.45
C VAL A 7 -24.44 0.95 30.82
N GLN A 8 -24.65 2.25 30.61
CA GLN A 8 -25.55 2.80 29.58
C GLN A 8 -24.72 3.69 28.64
N PRO A 9 -25.12 3.87 27.37
CA PRO A 9 -26.28 4.71 27.06
C PRO A 9 -27.30 4.03 26.14
N ALA A 10 -28.56 4.08 26.56
CA ALA A 10 -29.71 4.05 25.67
C ALA A 10 -30.05 5.49 25.24
N GLY A 11 -30.36 5.67 23.97
CA GLY A 11 -30.83 6.93 23.38
C GLY A 11 -31.06 6.72 21.89
N ASN A 12 -32.06 5.94 21.49
CA ASN A 12 -33.45 6.36 21.29
C ASN A 12 -33.58 7.49 20.25
N PHE A 13 -33.83 7.12 19.00
CA PHE A 13 -34.36 8.02 17.99
C PHE A 13 -35.51 7.34 17.23
N GLN A 14 -36.53 6.92 17.98
CA GLN A 14 -37.88 6.82 17.41
C GLN A 14 -38.49 8.22 17.36
N ARG A 15 -38.63 8.77 16.14
CA ARG A 15 -39.70 9.73 15.80
C ARG A 15 -39.66 10.03 14.30
N GLN A 16 -40.54 9.39 13.54
CA GLN A 16 -41.39 10.06 12.55
C GLN A 16 -42.50 9.10 12.09
N LEU A 17 -43.65 9.69 11.85
CA LEU A 17 -44.97 9.07 11.80
C LEU A 17 -45.25 8.45 10.43
N GLY A 18 -45.88 7.26 10.43
CA GLY A 18 -46.90 6.92 9.45
C GLY A 18 -46.52 5.99 8.30
N VAL A 19 -46.50 4.67 8.54
CA VAL A 19 -47.10 3.69 7.61
C VAL A 19 -47.66 2.52 8.44
N ARG A 20 -48.97 2.49 8.66
CA ARG A 20 -49.69 1.25 8.96
C ARG A 20 -49.81 0.49 7.64
N GLY A 21 -48.92 -0.46 7.42
CA GLY A 21 -49.01 -1.38 6.30
C GLY A 21 -48.06 -2.51 6.64
N GLY A 22 -48.60 -3.65 7.07
CA GLY A 22 -47.80 -4.86 7.15
C GLY A 22 -47.17 -5.07 5.78
N MET A 23 -45.84 -5.15 5.73
CA MET A 23 -45.15 -5.49 4.48
C MET A 23 -45.77 -6.79 3.97
N ASP A 24 -46.23 -6.79 2.72
CA ASP A 24 -46.78 -8.02 2.16
C ASP A 24 -45.68 -9.09 2.07
N TYR A 25 -46.08 -10.36 1.94
CA TYR A 25 -45.14 -11.48 1.93
C TYR A 25 -44.09 -11.37 0.80
N GLU A 26 -44.46 -10.78 -0.34
CA GLU A 26 -43.58 -10.55 -1.47
C GLU A 26 -42.57 -9.43 -1.20
N GLN A 27 -42.99 -8.36 -0.54
CA GLN A 27 -42.11 -7.28 -0.07
C GLN A 27 -41.13 -7.78 0.99
N LEU A 28 -41.60 -8.59 1.95
CA LEU A 28 -40.74 -9.24 2.96
C LEU A 28 -39.74 -10.20 2.31
N ARG A 29 -40.15 -10.96 1.29
CA ARG A 29 -39.27 -11.87 0.55
C ARG A 29 -38.20 -11.11 -0.23
N LYS A 30 -38.56 -9.98 -0.86
CA LYS A 30 -37.61 -9.11 -1.58
C LYS A 30 -36.61 -8.47 -0.63
N LEU A 31 -37.05 -7.96 0.51
CA LEU A 31 -36.18 -7.38 1.55
C LEU A 31 -35.22 -8.42 2.15
N ARG A 32 -35.71 -9.63 2.41
CA ARG A 32 -34.86 -10.73 2.90
C ARG A 32 -33.82 -11.14 1.88
N LEU A 33 -34.21 -11.26 0.60
CA LEU A 33 -33.28 -11.57 -0.49
C LEU A 33 -32.25 -10.46 -0.70
N GLN A 34 -32.66 -9.18 -0.55
CA GLN A 34 -31.74 -8.05 -0.64
C GLN A 34 -30.75 -8.03 0.54
N ALA A 35 -31.23 -8.23 1.76
CA ALA A 35 -30.38 -8.33 2.95
C ALA A 35 -29.43 -9.53 2.88
N GLU A 36 -29.87 -10.66 2.34
CA GLU A 36 -29.04 -11.84 2.08
C GLU A 36 -27.98 -11.55 1.00
N ARG A 37 -28.32 -10.81 -0.07
CA ARG A 37 -27.36 -10.39 -1.12
C ARG A 37 -26.34 -9.36 -0.62
N GLU A 38 -26.75 -8.43 0.23
CA GLU A 38 -25.86 -7.45 0.87
C GLU A 38 -24.94 -8.14 1.89
N ALA A 39 -25.47 -9.11 2.65
CA ALA A 39 -24.67 -9.94 3.56
C ALA A 39 -23.72 -10.87 2.80
N GLU A 40 -24.13 -11.43 1.66
CA GLU A 40 -23.29 -12.25 0.80
C GLU A 40 -22.19 -11.40 0.13
N ALA A 41 -22.50 -10.17 -0.31
CA ALA A 41 -21.51 -9.23 -0.82
C ALA A 41 -20.49 -8.79 0.25
N ALA A 42 -20.92 -8.64 1.50
CA ALA A 42 -20.03 -8.33 2.63
C ALA A 42 -19.22 -9.55 3.11
N ARG A 43 -19.72 -10.76 2.91
CA ARG A 43 -19.01 -12.03 3.18
C ARG A 43 -18.18 -12.51 2.00
N ARG A 44 -18.39 -11.95 0.81
CA ARG A 44 -17.61 -12.25 -0.37
C ARG A 44 -16.23 -11.63 -0.14
N PRO A 45 -15.19 -12.45 0.10
CA PRO A 45 -13.84 -11.91 0.17
C PRO A 45 -13.55 -11.15 -1.14
N PRO A 46 -12.64 -10.16 -1.15
CA PRO A 46 -12.11 -9.64 -2.41
C PRO A 46 -11.71 -10.85 -3.25
N ALA A 47 -11.90 -10.79 -4.58
CA ALA A 47 -11.69 -11.94 -5.46
C ALA A 47 -10.25 -12.46 -5.34
N VAL A 48 -10.02 -13.36 -4.38
CA VAL A 48 -8.79 -14.13 -4.26
C VAL A 48 -8.95 -15.27 -5.25
N VAL A 49 -8.12 -15.21 -6.30
CA VAL A 49 -7.92 -16.27 -7.28
C VAL A 49 -7.81 -17.60 -6.54
N PRO A 50 -8.47 -18.70 -6.97
CA PRO A 50 -8.49 -19.94 -6.21
C PRO A 50 -7.07 -20.49 -6.04
N GLN A 51 -6.47 -20.25 -4.86
CA GLN A 51 -5.16 -20.77 -4.52
C GLN A 51 -5.28 -22.29 -4.33
N ASN A 52 -4.75 -22.98 -5.34
CA ASN A 52 -4.73 -24.41 -5.48
C ASN A 52 -4.25 -25.10 -4.20
N ARG A 53 -5.05 -26.02 -3.67
CA ARG A 53 -4.71 -26.80 -2.47
C ARG A 53 -3.64 -27.83 -2.82
N ARG A 54 -2.38 -27.60 -2.40
CA ARG A 54 -1.44 -28.57 -1.78
C ARG A 54 -0.04 -27.95 -1.59
N ASP A 55 0.30 -27.75 -0.33
CA ASP A 55 1.60 -27.41 0.26
C ASP A 55 2.67 -28.47 -0.05
N TYR A 56 3.91 -28.09 -0.43
CA TYR A 56 5.15 -28.77 0.01
C TYR A 56 6.41 -27.89 -0.25
N ARG A 57 6.92 -27.27 0.83
CA ARG A 57 8.33 -26.86 1.07
C ARG A 57 8.77 -25.47 0.56
N ARG A 58 8.36 -24.43 1.30
CA ARG A 58 9.00 -23.08 1.41
C ARG A 58 9.66 -22.53 0.13
N GLN A 59 8.93 -22.53 -0.96
CA GLN A 59 9.16 -21.54 -2.01
C GLN A 59 7.92 -20.64 -1.97
N PRO A 60 8.07 -19.31 -2.10
CA PRO A 60 6.90 -18.47 -2.29
C PRO A 60 6.09 -19.02 -3.48
N ALA A 61 4.77 -18.88 -3.44
CA ALA A 61 3.97 -19.20 -4.61
C ALA A 61 4.28 -18.16 -5.69
N ASP A 62 4.12 -18.55 -6.97
CA ASP A 62 4.09 -17.57 -8.05
C ASP A 62 3.04 -16.50 -7.73
N CYS A 63 3.51 -15.26 -7.62
CA CYS A 63 2.73 -14.11 -7.21
C CYS A 63 2.01 -13.45 -8.40
N ASP A 64 2.43 -13.73 -9.64
CA ASP A 64 1.74 -13.31 -10.87
C ASP A 64 1.78 -14.40 -11.95
N ASP A 65 0.82 -15.34 -11.88
CA ASP A 65 0.61 -16.41 -12.87
C ASP A 65 0.45 -15.93 -14.35
N ARG A 66 0.30 -14.63 -14.60
CA ARG A 66 0.14 -14.06 -15.94
C ARG A 66 1.44 -13.45 -16.48
N ASP A 67 2.42 -13.22 -15.62
CA ASP A 67 3.68 -12.62 -15.97
C ASP A 67 4.81 -13.64 -15.80
N ARG A 68 5.32 -14.14 -16.93
CA ARG A 68 6.42 -15.14 -16.91
C ARG A 68 7.74 -14.57 -16.39
N SER A 69 7.85 -13.26 -16.22
CA SER A 69 9.00 -12.61 -15.61
C SER A 69 8.85 -12.38 -14.11
N VAL A 70 7.77 -12.85 -13.49
CA VAL A 70 7.54 -12.74 -12.04
C VAL A 70 7.35 -14.15 -11.50
N HIS A 71 8.29 -14.65 -10.70
CA HIS A 71 8.23 -15.99 -10.11
C HIS A 71 9.32 -16.23 -9.04
N PRO A 72 9.17 -17.22 -8.14
CA PRO A 72 10.05 -17.51 -6.98
C PRO A 72 11.57 -17.58 -7.17
N ASN A 73 12.05 -17.77 -8.40
CA ASN A 73 13.47 -17.91 -8.73
C ASN A 73 13.96 -16.85 -9.72
N GLN A 74 13.21 -15.76 -9.88
CA GLN A 74 13.59 -14.67 -10.76
C GLN A 74 14.69 -13.83 -10.09
N VAL A 75 15.54 -13.21 -10.91
CA VAL A 75 16.47 -12.18 -10.43
C VAL A 75 15.73 -10.86 -10.41
N GLU A 76 15.76 -10.16 -9.27
CA GLU A 76 15.21 -8.81 -9.15
C GLU A 76 15.72 -7.90 -10.26
N VAL A 77 14.79 -7.23 -10.90
CA VAL A 77 15.07 -6.14 -11.82
C VAL A 77 14.50 -4.90 -11.20
N CYS A 78 15.35 -3.89 -11.08
CA CYS A 78 14.96 -2.53 -10.72
C CYS A 78 13.79 -2.08 -11.60
N ASN A 79 12.55 -2.22 -11.12
CA ASN A 79 11.32 -2.02 -11.88
C ASN A 79 10.09 -1.70 -10.99
N PHE A 80 10.27 -1.59 -9.67
CA PHE A 80 9.22 -1.36 -8.66
C PHE A 80 8.22 -2.51 -8.51
N LYS A 81 8.64 -3.73 -8.80
CA LYS A 81 7.90 -4.96 -8.56
C LYS A 81 8.74 -5.94 -7.76
N ASP A 82 8.05 -6.87 -7.10
CA ASP A 82 8.62 -8.07 -6.53
C ASP A 82 8.70 -9.11 -7.67
N ASP A 83 9.88 -9.25 -8.28
CA ASP A 83 10.05 -10.14 -9.43
C ASP A 83 10.26 -11.58 -8.96
N ASN A 84 10.87 -11.77 -7.80
CA ASN A 84 11.21 -13.08 -7.23
C ASN A 84 10.14 -13.65 -6.29
N CYS A 85 9.03 -12.94 -6.08
CA CYS A 85 7.92 -13.27 -5.20
C CYS A 85 8.27 -13.51 -3.72
N ASP A 86 9.37 -12.97 -3.20
CA ASP A 86 9.79 -13.19 -1.81
C ASP A 86 9.13 -12.24 -0.80
N GLY A 87 8.39 -11.24 -1.29
CA GLY A 87 7.65 -10.25 -0.52
C GLY A 87 8.41 -8.95 -0.27
N GLU A 88 9.66 -8.84 -0.74
CA GLU A 88 10.40 -7.59 -0.85
C GLU A 88 10.31 -7.07 -2.30
N VAL A 89 10.58 -5.78 -2.51
CA VAL A 89 10.50 -5.15 -3.83
C VAL A 89 11.86 -4.56 -4.15
N ASP A 90 12.41 -4.90 -5.31
CA ASP A 90 13.71 -4.43 -5.79
C ASP A 90 14.85 -4.69 -4.79
N GLU A 91 14.79 -5.77 -4.00
CA GLU A 91 15.84 -6.08 -3.03
C GLU A 91 17.16 -6.48 -3.71
N GLY A 92 18.28 -6.06 -3.11
CA GLY A 92 19.60 -6.27 -3.70
C GLY A 92 19.90 -5.47 -4.99
N VAL A 93 18.92 -4.75 -5.56
CA VAL A 93 19.10 -3.88 -6.74
C VAL A 93 18.90 -2.38 -6.44
N THR A 94 18.62 -2.01 -5.19
CA THR A 94 18.58 -0.61 -4.75
C THR A 94 19.96 0.04 -4.62
N TRP A 95 20.04 1.34 -4.89
CA TRP A 95 21.23 2.17 -4.81
C TRP A 95 21.02 3.24 -3.74
N THR A 96 22.10 3.67 -3.09
CA THR A 96 22.06 4.85 -2.22
C THR A 96 22.15 6.11 -3.07
N VAL A 97 21.15 6.97 -2.91
CA VAL A 97 21.08 8.32 -3.47
C VAL A 97 20.82 9.30 -2.32
N TRP A 98 21.05 10.58 -2.56
CA TRP A 98 20.88 11.64 -1.57
C TRP A 98 19.86 12.65 -2.07
N ARG A 99 19.08 13.23 -1.16
CA ARG A 99 18.17 14.32 -1.51
C ARG A 99 18.98 15.50 -2.08
N ASP A 100 18.60 15.96 -3.26
CA ASP A 100 19.11 17.16 -3.93
C ASP A 100 17.94 18.15 -3.97
N GLN A 101 17.87 19.05 -3.00
CA GLN A 101 16.70 19.90 -2.79
C GLN A 101 16.66 21.11 -3.73
N ASP A 102 17.81 21.58 -4.23
CA ASP A 102 17.89 22.74 -5.11
C ASP A 102 18.17 22.40 -6.60
N GLY A 103 18.43 21.12 -6.90
CA GLY A 103 18.54 20.57 -8.25
C GLY A 103 19.88 20.88 -8.92
N ASP A 104 20.97 20.97 -8.17
CA ASP A 104 22.31 21.23 -8.70
C ASP A 104 23.11 19.96 -9.06
N GLY A 105 22.58 18.79 -8.71
CA GLY A 105 23.23 17.49 -8.93
C GLY A 105 24.13 17.05 -7.78
N PHE A 106 24.12 17.72 -6.65
CA PHE A 106 24.71 17.31 -5.37
C PHE A 106 23.58 17.13 -4.36
N GLY A 107 23.69 16.10 -3.54
CA GLY A 107 22.71 15.83 -2.50
C GLY A 107 23.33 15.91 -1.11
N ASP A 108 22.47 16.08 -0.12
CA ASP A 108 22.87 16.16 1.29
C ASP A 108 23.16 14.77 1.88
N ALA A 109 24.41 14.54 2.28
CA ALA A 109 24.87 13.33 2.97
C ALA A 109 24.03 12.95 4.21
N ARG A 110 23.31 13.89 4.83
CA ARG A 110 22.46 13.66 6.00
C ARG A 110 21.14 12.96 5.65
N TYR A 111 20.74 12.95 4.38
CA TYR A 111 19.46 12.40 3.92
C TYR A 111 19.64 11.33 2.83
N PRO A 112 20.30 10.19 3.14
CA PRO A 112 20.39 9.09 2.21
C PRO A 112 19.01 8.42 2.02
N VAL A 113 18.73 8.02 0.80
CA VAL A 113 17.55 7.25 0.40
C VAL A 113 18.03 6.04 -0.37
N ALA A 114 17.61 4.84 0.05
CA ALA A 114 17.76 3.64 -0.76
C ALA A 114 16.61 3.60 -1.77
N THR A 115 16.93 3.60 -3.06
CA THR A 115 15.91 3.54 -4.10
C THR A 115 16.41 2.84 -5.34
N CYS A 116 15.48 2.52 -6.24
CA CYS A 116 15.75 1.91 -7.52
C CYS A 116 15.49 2.94 -8.63
N PRO A 117 16.51 3.70 -9.10
CA PRO A 117 16.29 4.79 -10.04
C PRO A 117 16.20 4.28 -11.49
N VAL A 118 15.12 3.55 -11.82
CA VAL A 118 14.80 3.17 -13.21
C VAL A 118 14.04 4.30 -13.87
N GLY A 119 14.68 4.99 -14.83
CA GLY A 119 14.01 5.93 -15.73
C GLY A 119 13.32 7.13 -15.06
N GLN A 120 13.35 7.24 -13.73
CA GLN A 120 12.95 8.44 -13.02
C GLN A 120 14.08 9.44 -13.17
N ALA A 121 13.72 10.63 -13.66
CA ALA A 121 14.57 11.78 -13.44
C ALA A 121 14.79 11.84 -11.93
N LEU A 122 16.05 11.79 -11.51
CA LEU A 122 16.47 12.06 -10.13
C LEU A 122 16.26 13.56 -9.83
N SER A 123 15.09 14.10 -10.13
CA SER A 123 14.83 15.55 -10.15
C SER A 123 14.98 16.21 -8.78
N ASN A 124 15.05 15.40 -7.73
CA ASN A 124 15.30 15.80 -6.36
C ASN A 124 16.26 14.83 -5.64
N LEU A 125 17.05 14.08 -6.40
CA LEU A 125 17.97 13.07 -5.89
C LEU A 125 19.31 13.19 -6.62
N SER A 126 20.41 12.92 -5.93
CA SER A 126 21.74 12.86 -6.53
C SER A 126 22.44 11.55 -6.16
N LEU A 127 23.32 11.08 -7.04
CA LEU A 127 24.27 9.99 -6.76
C LEU A 127 25.53 10.50 -6.04
N ASN A 128 25.59 11.79 -5.75
CA ASN A 128 26.71 12.46 -5.10
C ASN A 128 26.21 13.10 -3.80
N ASP A 129 26.93 12.89 -2.71
CA ASP A 129 26.54 13.25 -1.35
C ASP A 129 27.23 14.53 -0.83
N ARG A 130 27.88 15.28 -1.72
CA ARG A 130 28.82 16.34 -1.34
C ARG A 130 28.22 17.74 -1.37
N ASP A 131 26.91 17.89 -1.23
CA ASP A 131 26.34 19.23 -1.11
C ASP A 131 26.77 19.88 0.22
N CYS A 132 27.28 21.11 0.13
CA CYS A 132 27.64 21.90 1.31
C CYS A 132 26.52 22.85 1.76
N ASP A 133 25.50 23.10 0.93
CA ASP A 133 24.28 23.81 1.29
C ASP A 133 23.11 23.41 0.35
N ASP A 134 22.35 22.37 0.74
CA ASP A 134 21.20 21.77 0.04
C ASP A 134 20.01 22.74 -0.21
N ALA A 135 20.15 24.01 0.17
CA ALA A 135 19.18 25.07 -0.10
C ALA A 135 19.69 26.12 -1.11
N ASP A 136 20.95 26.04 -1.55
CA ASP A 136 21.59 27.02 -2.42
C ASP A 136 22.40 26.35 -3.55
N ARG A 137 21.79 26.31 -4.74
CA ARG A 137 22.35 25.75 -5.98
C ARG A 137 23.74 26.27 -6.35
N ALA A 138 24.14 27.43 -5.81
CA ALA A 138 25.42 28.06 -6.05
C ALA A 138 26.51 27.64 -5.06
N ARG A 139 26.19 26.86 -4.02
CA ARG A 139 27.11 26.41 -2.95
C ARG A 139 27.34 24.91 -3.05
N ASN A 140 28.24 24.52 -3.95
CA ASN A 140 28.59 23.12 -4.13
C ASN A 140 30.07 22.94 -4.56
N PRO A 141 30.59 21.71 -4.48
CA PRO A 141 31.99 21.42 -4.79
C PRO A 141 32.38 21.68 -6.25
N SER A 142 31.47 21.57 -7.21
CA SER A 142 31.80 21.80 -8.63
C SER A 142 32.08 23.28 -8.94
N LEU A 143 31.55 24.18 -8.12
CA LEU A 143 31.76 25.63 -8.23
C LEU A 143 32.87 26.15 -7.30
N GLY A 144 33.40 25.30 -6.41
CA GLY A 144 34.42 25.70 -5.43
C GLY A 144 33.92 26.73 -4.41
N THR A 145 32.61 26.75 -4.18
CA THR A 145 31.91 27.73 -3.32
C THR A 145 31.60 27.18 -1.93
N CYS A 146 31.96 25.93 -1.67
CA CYS A 146 31.95 25.38 -0.32
C CYS A 146 32.96 26.10 0.59
N PRO A 147 32.64 26.28 1.87
CA PRO A 147 33.50 26.96 2.84
C PRO A 147 34.82 26.23 3.11
#